data_AF-A0A2K0USD4-F1
#
_entry.id   AF-A0A2K0USD4-F1
#
_cell.length_a   1.000
_cell.length_b   1.000
_cell.length_c   1.000
_cell.angle_alpha   90.00
_cell.angle_beta   90.00
_cell.angle_gamma   90.00
#
_symmetry.space_group_name_H-M   'P 1'
#
loop_
_entity.id
_entity.type
_entity.pdbx_description
1 polymer ?
#
loop_
_entity_poly.entity_id
_entity_poly.type
_entity_poly.pdbx_seq_one_letter_code
_entity_poly.pdbx_strand_id
1 'polypeptide(L)'
;MKDTKIQDAEGRQYLLKKGSTVQWPPSVTHFTDEIWGEDSETFKPERFLDVTAQDEKRRRGSMLSFGGGRNLCPGRRLAFTEILGFAGVIALSYEVEGLSLPRSRDAGVGVGPRMPDWGSKNSGFCLKRKPDWDDVTWLFKD
;
A
#
# COMPACT_ATOMS: atom_id res chain seq x y z
N MET A 1 5.43 -12.10 -27.47
CA MET A 1 4.64 -10.86 -27.71
C MET A 1 4.92 -10.33 -29.12
N LYS A 2 4.05 -9.45 -29.65
CA LYS A 2 4.14 -8.80 -30.97
C LYS A 2 4.08 -7.27 -30.82
N ASP A 3 4.49 -6.53 -31.83
CA ASP A 3 4.24 -5.08 -31.91
C ASP A 3 2.76 -4.79 -31.66
N THR A 4 2.47 -3.86 -30.78
CA THR A 4 1.11 -3.57 -30.30
C THR A 4 0.91 -2.06 -30.24
N LYS A 5 -0.20 -1.57 -30.80
CA LYS A 5 -0.63 -0.18 -30.61
C LYS A 5 -1.47 -0.09 -29.35
N ILE A 6 -1.15 0.85 -28.47
CA ILE A 6 -1.95 1.22 -27.30
C ILE A 6 -2.50 2.63 -27.48
N GLN A 7 -3.61 2.92 -26.84
CA GLN A 7 -4.26 4.23 -26.87
C GLN A 7 -4.53 4.68 -25.44
N ASP A 8 -4.32 5.95 -25.15
CA ASP A 8 -4.68 6.55 -23.85
C ASP A 8 -6.11 7.09 -23.84
N ALA A 9 -6.50 7.73 -22.73
CA ALA A 9 -7.84 8.27 -22.55
C ALA A 9 -8.14 9.46 -23.49
N GLU A 10 -7.11 10.20 -23.92
CA GLU A 10 -7.22 11.32 -24.85
C GLU A 10 -7.20 10.88 -26.32
N GLY A 11 -7.09 9.58 -26.57
CA GLY A 11 -7.09 9.00 -27.90
C GLY A 11 -5.72 8.99 -28.59
N ARG A 12 -4.64 9.41 -27.92
CA ARG A 12 -3.28 9.39 -28.48
C ARG A 12 -2.80 7.95 -28.61
N GLN A 13 -2.20 7.62 -29.75
CA GLN A 13 -1.74 6.26 -30.06
C GLN A 13 -0.24 6.13 -29.89
N TYR A 14 0.19 5.04 -29.25
CA TYR A 14 1.59 4.70 -29.03
C TYR A 14 1.88 3.31 -29.58
N LEU A 15 2.99 3.17 -30.31
CA LEU A 15 3.47 1.87 -30.79
C LEU A 15 4.43 1.27 -29.76
N LEU A 16 4.01 0.19 -29.12
CA LEU A 16 4.86 -0.64 -28.27
C LEU A 16 5.51 -1.74 -29.11
N LYS A 17 6.83 -1.67 -29.23
CA LYS A 17 7.61 -2.66 -29.99
C LYS A 17 7.72 -3.98 -29.24
N LYS A 18 7.73 -5.09 -29.99
CA LYS A 18 8.07 -6.41 -29.44
C LYS A 18 9.43 -6.33 -28.74
N GLY A 19 9.49 -6.83 -27.51
CA GLY A 19 10.72 -6.84 -26.71
C GLY A 19 10.88 -5.63 -25.79
N SER A 20 10.01 -4.61 -25.90
CA SER A 20 9.97 -3.52 -24.94
C SER A 20 9.57 -4.02 -23.54
N THR A 21 10.26 -3.52 -22.52
CA THR A 21 9.85 -3.70 -21.12
C THR A 21 8.94 -2.55 -20.72
N VAL A 22 7.77 -2.87 -20.16
CA VAL A 22 6.82 -1.88 -19.64
C VAL A 22 6.83 -1.98 -18.13
N GLN A 23 7.01 -0.83 -17.47
CA GLN A 23 6.91 -0.73 -16.02
C GLN A 23 5.71 0.14 -15.66
N TRP A 24 5.07 -0.22 -14.55
CA TRP A 24 3.99 0.55 -13.97
C TRP A 24 4.43 1.00 -12.57
N PRO A 25 4.97 2.22 -12.42
CA PRO A 25 5.55 2.67 -11.15
C PRO A 25 4.43 3.07 -10.17
N PRO A 26 4.27 2.36 -9.03
CA PRO A 26 3.28 2.74 -8.04
C PRO A 26 3.56 4.10 -7.42
N SER A 27 4.82 4.55 -7.36
CA SER A 27 5.20 5.88 -6.87
C SER A 27 4.56 7.02 -7.66
N VAL A 28 4.16 6.81 -8.91
CA VAL A 28 3.42 7.81 -9.69
C VAL A 28 1.93 7.69 -9.42
N THR A 29 1.36 6.48 -9.56
CA THR A 29 -0.10 6.32 -9.47
C THR A 29 -0.64 6.42 -8.04
N HIS A 30 0.15 6.14 -7.02
CA HIS A 30 -0.24 6.27 -5.60
C HIS A 30 -0.22 7.72 -5.11
N PHE A 31 0.45 8.64 -5.82
CA PHE A 31 0.69 10.02 -5.37
C PHE A 31 0.23 11.08 -6.37
N THR A 32 -0.52 10.71 -7.41
CA THR A 32 -1.04 11.71 -8.36
C THR A 32 -2.23 12.49 -7.76
N ASP A 33 -2.11 13.81 -7.71
CA ASP A 33 -3.12 14.69 -7.10
C ASP A 33 -4.48 14.61 -7.79
N GLU A 34 -4.51 14.31 -9.09
CA GLU A 34 -5.76 14.11 -9.85
C GLU A 34 -6.66 13.01 -9.24
N ILE A 35 -6.06 11.99 -8.62
CA ILE A 35 -6.78 10.84 -8.05
C ILE A 35 -6.87 10.94 -6.54
N TRP A 36 -5.79 11.40 -5.91
CA TRP A 36 -5.63 11.37 -4.46
C TRP A 36 -5.89 12.73 -3.81
N GLY A 37 -5.97 13.83 -4.55
CA GLY A 37 -6.09 15.20 -4.04
C GLY A 37 -4.71 15.85 -3.79
N GLU A 38 -4.68 17.16 -3.57
CA GLU A 38 -3.44 17.93 -3.32
C GLU A 38 -2.66 17.47 -2.06
N ASP A 39 -3.34 16.77 -1.15
CA ASP A 39 -2.76 16.15 0.04
C ASP A 39 -2.33 14.69 -0.23
N SER A 40 -2.02 14.33 -1.48
CA SER A 40 -1.63 12.97 -1.92
C SER A 40 -0.42 12.41 -1.17
N GLU A 41 0.51 13.28 -0.77
CA GLU A 41 1.70 12.92 0.02
C GLU A 41 1.43 12.81 1.53
N THR A 42 0.22 13.16 1.98
CA THR A 42 -0.18 13.12 3.39
C THR A 42 -0.90 11.81 3.73
N PHE A 43 -0.51 11.20 4.85
CA PHE A 43 -1.23 10.05 5.39
C PHE A 43 -2.61 10.49 5.92
N LYS A 44 -3.66 10.10 5.20
CA LYS A 44 -5.06 10.45 5.50
C LYS A 44 -5.95 9.21 5.34
N PRO A 45 -6.16 8.41 6.40
CA PRO A 45 -6.91 7.16 6.30
C PRO A 45 -8.39 7.38 5.96
N GLU A 46 -8.95 8.53 6.32
CA GLU A 46 -10.34 8.91 6.02
C GLU A 46 -10.60 9.03 4.51
N ARG A 47 -9.54 9.10 3.69
CA ARG A 47 -9.63 9.12 2.23
C ARG A 47 -10.31 7.88 1.65
N PHE A 48 -10.40 6.80 2.42
CA PHE A 48 -11.06 5.56 1.99
C PHE A 48 -12.47 5.40 2.55
N LEU A 49 -12.96 6.39 3.30
CA LEU A 49 -14.31 6.40 3.90
C LEU A 49 -15.24 7.30 3.08
N ASP A 50 -16.52 6.96 3.05
CA ASP A 50 -17.61 7.76 2.47
C ASP A 50 -17.32 8.33 1.06
N VAL A 51 -16.70 7.50 0.21
CA VAL A 51 -16.31 7.88 -1.14
C VAL A 51 -17.44 7.69 -2.14
N THR A 52 -17.50 8.57 -3.15
CA THR A 52 -18.42 8.35 -4.27
C THR A 52 -18.01 7.10 -5.05
N ALA A 53 -18.96 6.39 -5.64
CA ALA A 53 -18.67 5.20 -6.46
C ALA A 53 -17.71 5.51 -7.64
N GLN A 54 -17.76 6.75 -8.15
CA GLN A 54 -16.86 7.21 -9.20
C GLN A 54 -15.42 7.33 -8.69
N ASP A 55 -15.23 7.96 -7.53
CA ASP A 55 -13.90 8.14 -6.93
C ASP A 55 -13.33 6.82 -6.46
N GLU A 56 -14.16 5.93 -5.91
CA GLU A 56 -13.77 4.57 -5.53
C GLU A 56 -13.20 3.81 -6.74
N LYS A 57 -13.92 3.84 -7.88
CA LYS A 57 -13.47 3.17 -9.11
C LYS A 57 -12.14 3.74 -9.61
N ARG A 58 -11.99 5.07 -9.59
CA ARG A 58 -10.75 5.75 -10.00
C ARG A 58 -9.58 5.36 -9.09
N ARG A 59 -9.76 5.47 -7.77
CA ARG A 59 -8.74 5.11 -6.76
C ARG A 59 -8.34 3.64 -6.83
N ARG A 60 -9.30 2.73 -7.04
CA ARG A 60 -9.03 1.29 -7.20
C ARG A 60 -8.16 1.00 -8.42
N GLY A 61 -8.34 1.74 -9.51
CA GLY A 61 -7.51 1.63 -10.71
C GLY A 61 -6.07 2.12 -10.51
N SER A 62 -5.88 3.11 -9.64
CA SER A 62 -4.58 3.72 -9.36
C SER A 62 -3.83 3.08 -8.19
N MET A 63 -4.52 2.31 -7.34
CA MET A 63 -3.96 1.62 -6.17
C MET A 63 -3.36 0.25 -6.52
N LEU A 64 -2.06 0.23 -6.80
CA LEU A 64 -1.32 -0.96 -7.26
C LEU A 64 -0.57 -1.75 -6.18
N SER A 65 -1.01 -1.70 -4.91
CA SER A 65 -0.27 -2.33 -3.80
C SER A 65 -0.02 -3.83 -3.98
N PHE A 66 -0.84 -4.50 -4.78
CA PHE A 66 -0.74 -5.93 -5.10
C PHE A 66 -0.53 -6.18 -6.60
N GLY A 67 -0.12 -5.17 -7.37
CA GLY A 67 -0.06 -5.24 -8.82
C GLY A 67 -1.44 -5.21 -9.48
N GLY A 68 -1.56 -5.75 -10.70
CA GLY A 68 -2.79 -5.70 -11.47
C GLY A 68 -2.81 -6.63 -12.69
N GLY A 69 -4.00 -6.75 -13.30
CA GLY A 69 -4.22 -7.59 -14.47
C GLY A 69 -3.86 -9.05 -14.23
N ARG A 70 -3.13 -9.65 -15.18
CA ARG A 70 -2.70 -11.06 -15.11
C ARG A 70 -1.64 -11.34 -14.05
N ASN A 71 -0.95 -10.31 -13.57
CA ASN A 71 0.14 -10.43 -12.59
C ASN A 71 -0.28 -9.93 -11.20
N LEU A 72 -1.58 -10.00 -10.89
CA LEU A 72 -2.09 -9.65 -9.57
C LEU A 72 -1.54 -10.61 -8.50
N CYS A 73 -1.07 -10.09 -7.37
CA CYS A 73 -0.47 -10.88 -6.30
C CYS A 73 -1.43 -12.00 -5.84
N PRO A 74 -1.02 -13.28 -5.93
CA PRO A 74 -1.85 -14.40 -5.50
C PRO A 74 -2.05 -14.40 -3.98
N GLY A 75 -1.05 -13.92 -3.21
CA GLY A 75 -1.08 -13.86 -1.75
C GLY A 75 -1.83 -12.66 -1.17
N ARG A 76 -2.42 -11.77 -1.98
CA ARG A 76 -3.05 -10.53 -1.48
C ARG A 76 -4.10 -10.74 -0.39
N ARG A 77 -4.87 -11.83 -0.48
CA ARG A 77 -5.91 -12.14 0.50
C ARG A 77 -5.30 -12.52 1.84
N LEU A 78 -4.30 -13.40 1.83
CA LEU A 78 -3.53 -13.77 3.02
C LEU A 78 -2.87 -12.52 3.64
N ALA A 79 -2.17 -11.72 2.82
CA ALA A 79 -1.52 -10.50 3.28
C ALA A 79 -2.51 -9.52 3.92
N PHE A 80 -3.71 -9.33 3.33
CA PHE A 80 -4.75 -8.50 3.94
C PHE A 80 -5.21 -9.06 5.29
N THR A 81 -5.45 -10.37 5.39
CA THR A 81 -5.85 -11.01 6.64
C THR A 81 -4.78 -10.85 7.72
N GLU A 82 -3.50 -11.08 7.38
CA GLU A 82 -2.39 -10.94 8.32
C GLU A 82 -2.20 -9.49 8.78
N ILE A 83 -2.23 -8.52 7.85
CA ILE A 83 -2.09 -7.10 8.16
C ILE A 83 -3.23 -6.62 9.05
N LEU A 84 -4.48 -6.97 8.72
CA LEU A 84 -5.65 -6.56 9.51
C LEU A 84 -5.65 -7.22 10.89
N GLY A 85 -5.33 -8.51 10.97
CA GLY A 85 -5.23 -9.22 12.24
C GLY A 85 -4.14 -8.63 13.13
N PHE A 86 -2.94 -8.41 12.57
CA PHE A 86 -1.83 -7.78 13.27
C PHE A 86 -2.18 -6.37 13.75
N ALA A 87 -2.70 -5.51 12.86
CA ALA A 87 -3.09 -4.15 13.21
C ALA A 87 -4.19 -4.12 14.29
N GLY A 88 -5.17 -5.03 14.20
CA GLY A 88 -6.22 -5.19 15.20
C GLY A 88 -5.66 -5.56 16.58
N VAL A 89 -4.78 -6.56 16.65
CA VAL A 89 -4.14 -6.98 17.91
C VAL A 89 -3.33 -5.84 18.53
N ILE A 90 -2.53 -5.13 17.72
CA ILE A 90 -1.75 -3.99 18.21
C ILE A 90 -2.68 -2.87 18.71
N ALA A 91 -3.68 -2.47 17.93
CA ALA A 91 -4.59 -1.38 18.29
C ALA A 91 -5.39 -1.67 19.56
N LEU A 92 -5.83 -2.91 19.74
CA LEU A 92 -6.65 -3.33 20.88
C LEU A 92 -5.81 -3.53 22.13
N SER A 93 -4.73 -4.32 22.04
CA SER A 93 -4.03 -4.87 23.21
C SER A 93 -2.75 -4.14 23.61
N TYR A 94 -2.20 -3.26 22.77
CA TYR A 94 -0.90 -2.64 23.00
C TYR A 94 -0.94 -1.11 22.95
N GLU A 95 -0.08 -0.50 23.76
CA GLU A 95 0.35 0.89 23.66
C GLU A 95 1.73 0.96 23.00
N VAL A 96 1.89 1.91 22.09
CA VAL A 96 3.16 2.15 21.39
C VAL A 96 3.83 3.38 21.99
N GLU A 97 4.96 3.19 22.66
CA GLU A 97 5.74 4.26 23.26
C GLU A 97 7.04 4.51 22.48
N GLY A 98 7.47 5.77 22.38
CA GLY A 98 8.78 6.13 21.82
C GLY A 98 8.90 6.01 20.29
N LEU A 99 7.80 5.75 19.57
CA LEU A 99 7.83 5.65 18.11
C LEU A 99 8.13 7.00 17.46
N SER A 100 9.31 7.10 16.85
CA SER A 100 9.62 8.16 15.88
C SER A 100 9.50 7.61 14.46
N LEU A 101 8.65 8.19 13.63
CA LEU A 101 8.48 7.77 12.24
C LEU A 101 9.77 8.02 11.43
N PRO A 102 10.45 6.98 10.93
CA PRO A 102 11.63 7.15 10.09
C PRO A 102 11.22 7.63 8.69
N ARG A 103 12.20 8.15 7.95
CA ARG A 103 12.02 8.37 6.50
C ARG A 103 11.85 7.02 5.80
N SER A 104 11.23 7.05 4.63
CA SER A 104 11.11 5.87 3.77
C SER A 104 12.34 5.81 2.85
N ARG A 105 12.96 4.64 2.73
CA ARG A 105 13.98 4.37 1.72
C ARG A 105 13.29 3.95 0.44
N ASP A 106 13.70 4.54 -0.67
CA ASP A 106 13.22 4.12 -1.99
C ASP A 106 13.49 2.64 -2.24
N ALA A 107 12.49 1.99 -2.83
CA ALA A 107 12.64 0.62 -3.30
C ALA A 107 13.45 0.63 -4.60
N GLY A 108 14.37 -0.33 -4.74
CA GLY A 108 15.00 -0.59 -6.03
C GLY A 108 13.97 -1.04 -7.07
N VAL A 109 14.31 -0.93 -8.35
CA VAL A 109 13.46 -1.43 -9.44
C VAL A 109 13.21 -2.92 -9.27
N GLY A 110 11.94 -3.34 -9.25
CA GLY A 110 11.54 -4.73 -9.03
C GLY A 110 11.62 -5.21 -7.58
N VAL A 111 12.03 -4.34 -6.65
CA VAL A 111 11.94 -4.57 -5.21
C VAL A 111 10.54 -4.16 -4.75
N GLY A 112 9.98 -4.88 -3.77
CA GLY A 112 8.60 -4.69 -3.30
C GLY A 112 8.38 -3.37 -2.55
N PRO A 113 7.97 -3.40 -1.28
CA PRO A 113 7.63 -2.18 -0.56
C PRO A 113 8.85 -1.30 -0.30
N ARG A 114 8.62 0.02 -0.19
CA ARG A 114 9.60 0.90 0.45
C ARG A 114 9.79 0.46 1.89
N MET A 115 11.02 0.53 2.37
CA MET A 115 11.38 0.11 3.73
C MET A 115 11.68 1.34 4.58
N PRO A 116 11.36 1.34 5.88
CA PRO A 116 11.79 2.41 6.77
C PRO A 116 13.33 2.50 6.79
N ASP A 117 13.85 3.73 6.67
CA ASP A 117 15.26 4.06 6.86
C ASP A 117 15.50 4.40 8.34
N TRP A 118 15.91 3.39 9.09
CA TRP A 118 16.26 3.55 10.51
C TRP A 118 17.65 4.18 10.71
N GLY A 119 18.46 4.36 9.66
CA GLY A 119 19.84 4.78 9.78
C GLY A 119 20.62 3.92 10.77
N SER A 120 21.21 4.55 11.79
CA SER A 120 21.88 3.88 12.93
C SER A 120 21.00 3.74 14.18
N LYS A 121 19.73 4.16 14.13
CA LYS A 121 18.82 4.06 15.29
C LYS A 121 18.33 2.62 15.40
N ASN A 122 18.37 2.03 16.61
CA ASN A 122 17.48 0.93 16.92
C ASN A 122 16.04 1.44 16.76
N SER A 123 15.12 0.61 16.26
CA SER A 123 13.75 1.01 15.91
C SER A 123 12.98 1.71 17.05
N GLY A 124 13.47 1.67 18.29
CA GLY A 124 13.29 2.75 19.27
C GLY A 124 11.89 2.87 19.86
N PHE A 125 10.96 2.00 19.47
CA PHE A 125 9.63 1.92 20.05
C PHE A 125 9.50 0.71 20.97
N CYS A 126 8.68 0.86 22.00
CA CYS A 126 8.27 -0.22 22.88
C CYS A 126 6.78 -0.49 22.67
N LEU A 127 6.42 -1.76 22.57
CA LEU A 127 5.04 -2.20 22.67
C LEU A 127 4.80 -2.65 24.10
N LYS A 128 4.00 -1.88 24.85
CA LYS A 128 3.54 -2.27 26.18
C LYS A 128 2.13 -2.82 26.06
N ARG A 129 1.86 -3.95 26.71
CA ARG A 129 0.49 -4.45 26.78
C ARG A 129 -0.34 -3.49 27.65
N LYS A 130 -1.56 -3.20 27.21
CA LYS A 130 -2.48 -2.32 27.97
C LYS A 130 -2.89 -3.00 29.27
N PRO A 131 -3.16 -2.23 30.34
CA PRO A 131 -3.83 -2.74 31.53
C PRO A 131 -5.13 -3.46 31.13
N ASP A 132 -5.48 -4.54 31.85
CA ASP A 132 -6.63 -5.42 31.61
C ASP A 132 -6.55 -6.34 30.38
N TRP A 133 -5.46 -6.32 29.60
CA TRP A 133 -5.24 -7.24 28.48
C TRP A 133 -4.26 -8.37 28.78
N ASP A 134 -3.71 -8.42 29.99
CA ASP A 134 -2.65 -9.37 30.38
C ASP A 134 -3.10 -10.83 30.35
N ASP A 135 -4.36 -11.09 30.72
CA ASP A 135 -4.96 -12.45 30.79
C ASP A 135 -5.88 -12.78 29.58
N VAL A 136 -5.81 -11.99 28.50
CA VAL A 136 -6.66 -12.22 27.32
C VAL A 136 -6.06 -13.30 26.41
N THR A 137 -6.80 -14.40 26.25
CA THR A 137 -6.50 -15.44 25.25
C THR A 137 -7.42 -15.28 24.04
N TRP A 138 -6.83 -15.07 22.87
CA TRP A 138 -7.56 -15.00 21.62
C TRP A 138 -7.91 -16.41 21.13
N LEU A 139 -9.20 -16.67 20.97
CA LEU A 139 -9.70 -17.90 20.36
C LEU A 139 -10.25 -17.57 18.98
N PHE A 140 -9.61 -18.11 17.95
CA PHE A 140 -10.12 -18.05 16.59
C PHE A 140 -11.02 -19.27 16.38
N LYS A 141 -12.30 -19.04 16.09
CA LYS A 141 -13.24 -20.11 15.73
C LYS A 141 -13.19 -20.30 14.21
N ASP A 142 -13.03 -21.55 13.80
CA ASP A 142 -13.08 -21.99 12.40
C ASP A 142 -14.47 -21.77 11.77
#